data_AF-A0A915E0E9-F1
#
_entry.id   AF-A0A915E0E9-F1
#
_cell.length_a   1.000
_cell.length_b   1.000
_cell.length_c   1.000
_cell.angle_alpha   90.00
_cell.angle_beta   90.00
_cell.angle_gamma   90.00
#
_symmetry.space_group_name_H-M   'P 1'
#
loop_
_entity.id
_entity.type
_entity.pdbx_description
1 polymer ?
#
loop_
_entity_poly.entity_id
_entity_poly.type
_entity_poly.pdbx_seq_one_letter_code
_entity_poly.pdbx_strand_id
1 'polypeptide(L)'
;MSQRPHSSNRPPSPAGSVATSAGGDIRRKKTQMVDDITEEFQRLGIGIGDPHLEEKISPGTMGEPIKVVSNVYGIKMATMPVFRYDITLSAIFRGGRDKKLEFTKRSKDDSVVVDRKNMCRIAFEQMIGKFPEVFGENPHAVYYDLQCILYTLRRVELGPKNEQVFELDQADCQNVQELQRFGALRCWCAKCVMDLS
;
A
#
# COMPACT_ATOMS: atom_id res chain seq x y z
N MET A 1 46.35 39.40 41.88
CA MET A 1 44.87 39.26 41.87
C MET A 1 44.30 40.54 41.26
N SER A 2 44.43 40.80 39.96
CA SER A 2 43.70 40.27 38.79
C SER A 2 42.17 40.29 38.93
N GLN A 3 41.55 41.43 38.58
CA GLN A 3 40.20 41.49 38.03
C GLN A 3 40.13 42.64 37.00
N ARG A 4 39.89 42.30 35.74
CA ARG A 4 39.29 43.18 34.71
C ARG A 4 38.08 42.43 34.15
N PRO A 5 36.90 43.07 34.01
CA PRO A 5 35.77 42.47 33.34
C PRO A 5 35.91 42.66 31.82
N HIS A 6 35.85 41.58 31.05
CA HIS A 6 35.71 41.65 29.61
C HIS A 6 34.25 41.40 29.22
N SER A 7 33.65 42.43 28.62
CA SER A 7 32.42 42.32 27.85
C SER A 7 32.70 41.51 26.57
N SER A 8 31.73 40.69 26.14
CA SER A 8 31.66 40.27 24.76
C SER A 8 30.20 40.16 24.33
N ASN A 9 29.88 40.97 23.33
CA ASN A 9 28.63 41.05 22.61
C ASN A 9 28.31 39.72 21.93
N ARG A 10 27.09 39.21 22.11
CA ARG A 10 26.53 38.17 21.25
C ARG A 10 25.40 38.79 20.42
N PRO A 11 25.46 38.76 19.08
CA PRO A 11 24.38 39.28 18.25
C PRO A 11 23.13 38.38 18.35
N PRO A 12 21.93 38.95 18.17
CA PRO A 12 20.69 38.18 18.17
C PRO A 12 20.60 37.29 16.92
N SER A 13 20.17 36.04 17.10
CA SER A 13 19.81 35.14 16.00
C SER A 13 18.64 35.72 15.20
N PRO A 14 18.69 35.74 13.85
CA PRO A 14 17.60 36.28 13.06
C PRO A 14 16.40 35.35 13.06
N ALA A 15 15.23 35.99 12.98
CA ALA A 15 13.90 35.41 12.92
C ALA A 15 13.79 34.31 11.84
N GLY A 16 13.14 33.20 12.21
CA GLY A 16 12.73 32.15 11.28
C GLY A 16 11.74 32.71 10.26
N SER A 17 12.18 32.78 9.00
CA SER A 17 11.36 33.12 7.86
C SER A 17 10.39 31.99 7.52
N VAL A 18 9.16 32.37 7.22
CA VAL A 18 8.08 31.51 6.75
C VAL A 18 8.22 31.25 5.24
N ALA A 19 8.03 29.98 4.87
CA ALA A 19 7.60 29.43 3.58
C ALA A 19 8.37 29.76 2.29
N THR A 20 8.78 28.71 1.57
CA THR A 20 8.30 28.52 0.20
C THR A 20 8.46 27.07 -0.27
N SER A 21 7.42 26.63 -0.97
CA SER A 21 7.18 25.36 -1.62
C SER A 21 8.13 25.07 -2.79
N ALA A 22 8.67 23.85 -2.84
CA ALA A 22 9.14 23.22 -4.07
C ALA A 22 9.17 21.70 -3.88
N GLY A 23 7.99 21.09 -3.74
CA GLY A 23 7.85 19.63 -3.72
C GLY A 23 7.63 19.11 -5.14
N GLY A 24 8.70 19.12 -5.94
CA GLY A 24 8.72 18.46 -7.25
C GLY A 24 8.54 16.96 -7.10
N ASP A 25 7.85 16.38 -8.08
CA ASP A 25 7.55 14.96 -8.29
C ASP A 25 8.48 13.98 -7.59
N ILE A 26 8.05 13.45 -6.45
CA ILE A 26 8.65 12.23 -5.90
C ILE A 26 8.10 11.05 -6.72
N ARG A 27 8.64 10.88 -7.94
CA ARG A 27 8.50 9.62 -8.67
C ARG A 27 8.99 8.51 -7.75
N ARG A 28 8.17 7.46 -7.57
CA ARG A 28 8.48 6.28 -6.75
C ARG A 28 9.87 5.78 -7.16
N LYS A 29 10.82 5.63 -6.22
CA LYS A 29 12.20 5.15 -6.48
C LYS A 29 12.28 3.87 -7.35
N LYS A 30 11.23 3.07 -7.33
CA LYS A 30 11.10 1.84 -8.14
C LYS A 30 10.88 2.13 -9.63
N THR A 31 10.19 3.23 -9.96
CA THR A 31 9.99 3.68 -11.35
C THR A 31 11.28 4.26 -11.90
N GLN A 32 12.02 5.07 -11.11
CA GLN A 32 13.36 5.55 -11.48
C GLN A 32 14.33 4.39 -11.79
N MET A 33 14.37 3.35 -10.94
CA MET A 33 15.23 2.19 -11.23
C MET A 33 14.86 1.47 -12.53
N VAL A 34 13.58 1.38 -12.89
CA VAL A 34 13.17 0.73 -14.15
C VAL A 34 13.56 1.58 -15.34
N ASP A 35 13.41 2.90 -15.23
CA ASP A 35 13.83 3.86 -16.26
C ASP A 35 15.37 3.81 -16.44
N ASP A 36 16.14 3.85 -15.36
CA ASP A 36 17.60 3.77 -15.35
C ASP A 36 18.11 2.45 -15.95
N ILE A 37 17.47 1.33 -15.61
CA ILE A 37 17.79 0.01 -16.19
C ILE A 37 17.47 0.00 -17.68
N THR A 38 16.35 0.61 -18.10
CA THR A 38 15.94 0.66 -19.51
C THR A 38 16.93 1.47 -20.34
N GLU A 39 17.38 2.62 -19.82
CA GLU A 39 18.42 3.45 -20.46
C GLU A 39 19.77 2.72 -20.54
N GLU A 40 20.15 1.99 -19.49
CA GLU A 40 21.41 1.25 -19.47
C GLU A 40 21.38 0.03 -20.42
N PHE A 41 20.25 -0.67 -20.52
CA PHE A 41 20.04 -1.73 -21.52
C PHE A 41 20.14 -1.20 -22.95
N GLN A 42 19.54 -0.03 -23.23
CA GLN A 42 19.66 0.65 -24.52
C GLN A 42 21.12 1.06 -24.81
N ARG A 43 21.84 1.61 -23.81
CA ARG A 43 23.26 1.98 -23.93
C ARG A 43 24.15 0.78 -24.23
N LEU A 44 23.84 -0.37 -23.63
CA LEU A 44 24.59 -1.62 -23.84
C LEU A 44 24.23 -2.34 -25.15
N GLY A 45 23.28 -1.81 -25.94
CA GLY A 45 22.83 -2.46 -27.17
C GLY A 45 22.14 -3.80 -26.92
N ILE A 46 21.73 -4.06 -25.67
CA ILE A 46 21.02 -5.27 -25.29
C ILE A 46 19.56 -5.02 -25.62
N GLY A 47 19.10 -5.54 -26.75
CA GLY A 47 17.68 -5.56 -27.06
C GLY A 47 16.93 -6.23 -25.90
N ILE A 48 15.85 -5.59 -25.44
CA ILE A 48 14.90 -6.24 -24.54
C ILE A 48 14.49 -7.53 -25.26
N GLY A 49 14.87 -8.68 -24.70
CA GLY A 49 14.65 -9.96 -25.34
C GLY A 49 13.18 -10.09 -25.68
N ASP A 50 12.88 -10.35 -26.95
CA ASP A 50 11.51 -10.63 -27.39
C ASP A 50 11.10 -11.95 -26.73
N PRO A 51 10.15 -11.95 -25.77
CA PRO A 51 9.72 -13.17 -25.12
C PRO A 51 8.93 -14.01 -26.15
N HIS A 52 9.67 -14.76 -26.96
CA HIS A 52 9.12 -15.77 -27.84
C HIS A 52 8.59 -16.92 -26.97
N LEU A 53 7.29 -16.90 -26.74
CA LEU A 53 6.56 -18.06 -26.27
C LEU A 53 6.31 -18.97 -27.47
N GLU A 54 6.80 -20.20 -27.40
CA GLU A 54 6.47 -21.24 -28.37
C GLU A 54 4.95 -21.40 -28.49
N GLU A 55 4.48 -21.66 -29.70
CA GLU A 55 3.06 -21.90 -29.93
C GLU A 55 2.60 -23.15 -29.17
N LYS A 56 1.34 -23.13 -28.72
CA LYS A 56 0.75 -24.26 -28.02
C LYS A 56 0.73 -25.48 -28.95
N ILE A 57 1.48 -26.52 -28.59
CA ILE A 57 1.48 -27.81 -29.29
C ILE A 57 0.08 -28.41 -29.27
N SER A 58 -0.33 -29.00 -30.38
CA SER A 58 -1.61 -29.70 -30.49
C SER A 58 -1.68 -30.88 -29.51
N PRO A 59 -2.88 -31.22 -28.99
CA PRO A 59 -3.03 -32.40 -28.14
C PRO A 59 -2.54 -33.68 -28.83
N GLY A 60 -1.90 -34.56 -28.07
CA GLY A 60 -1.49 -35.88 -28.58
C GLY A 60 -2.70 -36.74 -28.98
N THR A 61 -2.52 -37.56 -30.02
CA THR A 61 -3.59 -38.38 -30.61
C THR A 61 -3.43 -39.88 -30.35
N MET A 62 -2.33 -40.29 -29.73
CA MET A 62 -2.01 -41.70 -29.47
C MET A 62 -2.61 -42.17 -28.14
N GLY A 63 -3.12 -43.40 -28.13
CA GLY A 63 -3.60 -44.09 -26.92
C GLY A 63 -5.12 -44.22 -26.84
N GLU A 64 -5.58 -45.07 -25.92
CA GLU A 64 -6.99 -45.28 -25.65
C GLU A 64 -7.56 -44.15 -24.78
N PRO A 65 -8.70 -43.54 -25.14
CA PRO A 65 -9.33 -42.50 -24.33
C PRO A 65 -9.73 -43.04 -22.96
N ILE A 66 -9.29 -42.35 -21.90
CA ILE A 66 -9.71 -42.64 -20.52
C ILE A 66 -10.55 -41.49 -19.97
N LYS A 67 -11.55 -41.84 -19.16
CA LYS A 67 -12.35 -40.85 -18.45
C LYS A 67 -11.61 -40.45 -17.17
N VAL A 68 -11.16 -39.20 -17.10
CA VAL A 68 -10.49 -38.64 -15.92
C VAL A 68 -11.45 -37.69 -15.19
N VAL A 69 -11.44 -37.73 -13.87
CA VAL A 69 -12.06 -36.71 -13.02
C VAL A 69 -10.94 -35.90 -12.39
N SER A 70 -11.02 -34.58 -12.47
CA SER A 70 -10.06 -33.67 -11.84
C SER A 70 -10.74 -32.78 -10.82
N ASN A 71 -9.93 -32.14 -9.98
CA ASN A 71 -10.35 -31.10 -9.05
C ASN A 71 -10.37 -29.70 -9.72
N VAL A 72 -10.50 -29.63 -11.05
CA VAL A 72 -10.55 -28.38 -11.80
C VAL A 72 -12.01 -28.00 -12.07
N TYR A 73 -12.41 -26.84 -11.56
CA TYR A 73 -13.76 -26.32 -11.71
C TYR A 73 -13.77 -25.16 -12.69
N GLY A 74 -14.62 -25.25 -13.71
CA GLY A 74 -14.85 -24.16 -14.65
C GLY A 74 -15.65 -23.05 -13.97
N ILE A 75 -15.07 -21.87 -13.83
CA ILE A 75 -15.75 -20.68 -13.31
C ILE A 75 -16.17 -19.81 -14.50
N LYS A 76 -17.45 -19.45 -14.57
CA LYS A 76 -17.95 -18.43 -15.51
C LYS A 76 -18.10 -17.12 -14.74
N MET A 77 -17.43 -16.08 -15.20
CA MET A 77 -17.54 -14.73 -14.63
C MET A 77 -18.29 -13.83 -15.60
N ALA A 78 -19.21 -13.01 -15.07
CA ALA A 78 -19.79 -11.93 -15.85
C ALA A 78 -18.73 -10.86 -16.13
N THR A 79 -18.78 -10.25 -17.31
CA THR A 79 -17.96 -9.08 -17.62
C THR A 79 -18.46 -7.92 -16.78
N MET A 80 -17.68 -7.53 -15.77
CA MET A 80 -18.01 -6.41 -14.89
C MET A 80 -16.75 -5.65 -14.50
N PRO A 81 -16.85 -4.33 -14.25
CA PRO A 81 -15.69 -3.56 -13.82
C PRO A 81 -15.25 -4.00 -12.42
N VAL A 82 -13.93 -4.15 -12.26
CA VAL A 82 -13.28 -4.33 -10.95
C VAL A 82 -12.34 -3.16 -10.77
N PHE A 83 -12.52 -2.41 -9.69
CA PHE A 83 -11.70 -1.25 -9.37
C PHE A 83 -10.59 -1.67 -8.42
N ARG A 84 -9.37 -1.22 -8.72
CA ARG A 84 -8.17 -1.53 -7.93
C ARG A 84 -7.62 -0.27 -7.26
N TYR A 85 -7.30 -0.40 -5.99
CA TYR A 85 -6.74 0.65 -5.15
C TYR A 85 -5.48 0.15 -4.44
N ASP A 86 -4.52 1.06 -4.26
CA ASP A 86 -3.39 0.85 -3.37
C ASP A 86 -3.83 1.23 -1.95
N ILE A 87 -3.60 0.35 -0.97
CA ILE A 87 -3.96 0.55 0.43
C ILE A 87 -2.74 0.38 1.35
N THR A 88 -2.64 1.23 2.36
CA THR A 88 -1.60 1.18 3.39
C THR A 88 -2.27 1.26 4.76
N LEU A 89 -2.12 0.19 5.54
CA LEU A 89 -2.59 0.12 6.93
C LEU A 89 -1.43 0.39 7.89
N SER A 90 -1.66 1.28 8.84
CA SER A 90 -0.71 1.59 9.90
C SER A 90 -1.38 1.84 11.24
N ALA A 91 -0.66 1.65 12.32
CA ALA A 91 -1.11 1.87 13.68
C ALA A 91 -0.16 2.80 14.44
N ILE A 92 -0.74 3.53 15.39
CA ILE A 92 -0.04 4.38 16.34
C ILE A 92 -0.21 3.74 17.72
N PHE A 93 0.87 3.48 18.46
CA PHE A 93 0.79 2.88 19.80
C PHE A 93 0.21 3.85 20.84
N ARG A 94 -0.49 3.33 21.86
CA ARG A 94 -0.96 4.14 23.00
C ARG A 94 0.24 4.71 23.76
N GLY A 95 0.13 5.97 24.19
CA GLY A 95 1.15 6.65 24.99
C GLY A 95 2.18 7.47 24.20
N GLY A 96 1.90 7.83 22.94
CA GLY A 96 2.54 8.98 22.27
C GLY A 96 4.03 8.88 21.95
N ARG A 97 4.67 7.71 22.13
CA ARG A 97 5.97 7.48 21.50
C ARG A 97 5.72 7.36 20.01
N ASP A 98 6.38 8.15 19.16
CA ASP A 98 6.28 8.22 17.68
C ASP A 98 6.54 6.90 16.92
N LYS A 99 6.44 5.75 17.59
CA LYS A 99 6.47 4.43 16.98
C LYS A 99 5.18 4.24 16.17
N LYS A 100 5.29 4.48 14.86
CA LYS A 100 4.31 4.05 13.87
C LYS A 100 4.62 2.60 13.47
N LEU A 101 3.62 1.73 13.52
CA LEU A 101 3.70 0.38 12.97
C LEU A 101 2.95 0.35 11.66
N GLU A 102 3.63 0.09 10.55
CA GLU A 102 2.97 -0.07 9.25
C GLU A 102 2.80 -1.57 8.96
N PHE A 103 1.56 -2.03 8.88
CA PHE A 103 1.27 -3.46 8.66
C PHE A 103 1.62 -3.89 7.23
N THR A 104 1.54 -2.95 6.29
CA THR A 104 1.71 -3.17 4.85
C THR A 104 3.15 -2.99 4.37
N LYS A 105 4.07 -2.60 5.26
CA LYS A 105 5.48 -2.34 4.92
C LYS A 105 6.26 -3.62 4.66
N ARG A 106 6.93 -3.71 3.51
CA ARG A 106 7.84 -4.81 3.13
C ARG A 106 9.30 -4.55 3.54
N SER A 107 9.58 -4.06 4.76
CA SER A 107 10.97 -3.91 5.23
C SER A 107 11.48 -5.17 5.94
N LYS A 108 12.75 -5.52 5.68
CA LYS A 108 13.45 -6.67 6.29
C LYS A 108 13.57 -6.58 7.82
N ASP A 109 13.57 -5.37 8.38
CA ASP A 109 13.80 -5.13 9.83
C ASP A 109 12.59 -5.44 10.73
N ASP A 110 11.52 -5.97 10.15
CA ASP A 110 10.18 -5.91 10.72
C ASP A 110 9.61 -7.33 10.98
N SER A 111 10.54 -8.30 11.04
CA SER A 111 10.36 -9.76 11.18
C SER A 111 9.69 -10.21 12.49
N VAL A 112 9.43 -9.30 13.42
CA VAL A 112 8.90 -9.63 14.75
C VAL A 112 7.36 -9.69 14.80
N VAL A 113 6.66 -9.23 13.75
CA VAL A 113 5.19 -9.33 13.71
C VAL A 113 4.80 -10.67 13.10
N VAL A 114 4.76 -11.70 13.94
CA VAL A 114 4.33 -13.07 13.61
C VAL A 114 2.89 -13.14 13.07
N ASP A 115 2.10 -12.06 13.15
CA ASP A 115 0.69 -12.07 12.75
C ASP A 115 0.22 -10.88 11.87
N ARG A 116 1.07 -10.37 10.97
CA ARG A 116 0.73 -9.20 10.12
C ARG A 116 -0.56 -9.38 9.31
N LYS A 117 -0.77 -10.57 8.73
CA LYS A 117 -1.94 -10.85 7.89
C LYS A 117 -3.23 -10.77 8.70
N ASN A 118 -3.24 -11.33 9.90
CA ASN A 118 -4.40 -11.26 10.77
C ASN A 118 -4.63 -9.84 11.27
N MET A 119 -3.57 -9.10 11.61
CA MET A 119 -3.68 -7.68 11.96
C MET A 119 -4.24 -6.84 10.82
N CYS A 120 -3.77 -7.05 9.58
CA CYS A 120 -4.30 -6.42 8.38
C CYS A 120 -5.80 -6.74 8.20
N ARG A 121 -6.16 -8.02 8.35
CA ARG A 121 -7.54 -8.49 8.22
C ARG A 121 -8.45 -7.81 9.26
N ILE A 122 -8.08 -7.90 10.53
CA ILE A 122 -8.84 -7.33 11.65
C ILE A 122 -8.96 -5.81 11.52
N ALA A 123 -7.86 -5.10 11.24
CA ALA A 123 -7.88 -3.65 11.07
C ALA A 123 -8.75 -3.24 9.89
N PHE A 124 -8.70 -3.98 8.77
CA PHE A 124 -9.51 -3.69 7.60
C PHE A 124 -10.99 -3.99 7.83
N GLU A 125 -11.33 -5.09 8.51
CA GLU A 125 -12.71 -5.44 8.90
C GLU A 125 -13.34 -4.32 9.76
N GLN A 126 -12.60 -3.77 10.71
CA GLN A 126 -13.07 -2.63 11.50
C GLN A 126 -13.23 -1.35 10.66
N MET A 127 -12.33 -1.13 9.69
CA MET A 127 -12.37 0.04 8.81
C MET A 127 -13.62 0.02 7.91
N ILE A 128 -13.91 -1.11 7.26
CA ILE A 128 -15.08 -1.21 6.39
C ILE A 128 -16.40 -1.12 7.18
N GLY A 129 -16.41 -1.61 8.43
CA GLY A 129 -17.56 -1.48 9.31
C GLY A 129 -17.80 -0.05 9.78
N LYS A 130 -16.75 0.76 9.93
CA LYS A 130 -16.85 2.17 10.35
C LYS A 130 -17.26 3.10 9.20
N PHE A 131 -16.84 2.81 7.97
CA PHE A 131 -17.03 3.68 6.80
C PHE A 131 -17.87 3.00 5.68
N PRO A 132 -19.11 2.54 5.98
CA PRO A 132 -19.96 1.87 4.99
C PRO A 132 -20.36 2.79 3.83
N GLU A 133 -20.39 4.10 4.02
CA GLU A 133 -20.65 5.08 2.96
C GLU A 133 -19.60 5.01 1.85
N VAL A 134 -18.34 4.73 2.22
CA VAL A 134 -17.21 4.66 1.30
C VAL A 134 -17.04 3.27 0.71
N PHE A 135 -17.00 2.24 1.55
CA PHE A 135 -16.72 0.87 1.11
C PHE A 135 -17.98 0.09 0.69
N GLY A 136 -19.16 0.60 1.02
CA GLY A 136 -20.45 -0.04 0.79
C GLY A 136 -20.88 -0.90 1.97
N GLU A 137 -22.19 -1.16 2.06
CA GLU A 137 -22.78 -1.99 3.11
C GLU A 137 -22.55 -3.49 2.89
N ASN A 138 -22.29 -3.91 1.63
CA ASN A 138 -22.05 -5.30 1.30
C ASN A 138 -20.55 -5.64 1.41
N PRO A 139 -20.11 -6.37 2.45
CA PRO A 139 -18.70 -6.73 2.63
C PRO A 139 -18.18 -7.64 1.51
N HIS A 140 -19.05 -8.37 0.80
CA HIS A 140 -18.65 -9.24 -0.31
C HIS A 140 -18.38 -8.49 -1.61
N ALA A 141 -18.69 -7.19 -1.68
CA ALA A 141 -18.36 -6.34 -2.83
C ALA A 141 -16.93 -5.78 -2.76
N VAL A 142 -16.20 -6.13 -1.70
CA VAL A 142 -14.87 -5.61 -1.35
C VAL A 142 -13.94 -6.79 -1.06
N TYR A 143 -12.74 -6.77 -1.64
CA TYR A 143 -11.75 -7.80 -1.44
C TYR A 143 -10.37 -7.17 -1.21
N TYR A 144 -9.79 -7.42 -0.04
CA TYR A 144 -8.46 -6.95 0.34
C TYR A 144 -7.48 -8.13 0.35
N ASP A 145 -6.33 -7.97 -0.31
CA ASP A 145 -5.30 -9.01 -0.42
C ASP A 145 -4.47 -9.23 0.86
N LEU A 146 -4.79 -8.51 1.94
CA LEU A 146 -4.10 -8.49 3.23
C LEU A 146 -2.65 -7.97 3.15
N GLN A 147 -2.29 -7.31 2.05
CA GLN A 147 -1.00 -6.68 1.85
C GLN A 147 -1.13 -5.21 1.51
N CYS A 148 -1.52 -4.87 0.28
CA CYS A 148 -1.54 -3.49 -0.18
C CYS A 148 -2.50 -3.23 -1.35
N ILE A 149 -3.33 -4.21 -1.72
CA ILE A 149 -4.25 -4.07 -2.85
C ILE A 149 -5.68 -4.33 -2.39
N LEU A 150 -6.53 -3.35 -2.65
CA LEU A 150 -7.96 -3.42 -2.46
C LEU A 150 -8.65 -3.50 -3.82
N TYR A 151 -9.56 -4.46 -3.96
CA TYR A 151 -10.44 -4.63 -5.10
C TYR A 151 -11.89 -4.36 -4.68
N THR A 152 -12.62 -3.62 -5.50
CA THR A 152 -14.05 -3.37 -5.27
C THR A 152 -14.85 -3.53 -6.55
N LEU A 153 -16.11 -3.94 -6.41
CA LEU A 153 -17.06 -4.00 -7.54
C LEU A 153 -17.73 -2.64 -7.81
N ARG A 154 -17.78 -1.77 -6.80
CA ARG A 154 -18.26 -0.39 -6.89
C ARG A 154 -17.07 0.57 -6.85
N ARG A 155 -17.13 1.64 -7.62
CA ARG A 155 -16.15 2.72 -7.51
C ARG A 155 -16.22 3.34 -6.11
N VAL A 156 -15.10 3.36 -5.42
CA VAL A 156 -14.91 4.12 -4.18
C VAL A 156 -14.63 5.58 -4.56
N GLU A 157 -15.44 6.49 -4.05
CA GLU A 157 -15.23 7.93 -4.16
C GLU A 157 -14.20 8.34 -3.11
N LEU A 158 -13.03 8.77 -3.59
CA LEU A 158 -11.93 9.23 -2.75
C LEU A 158 -11.83 10.75 -2.79
N GLY A 159 -11.12 11.31 -1.82
CA GLY A 159 -10.87 12.74 -1.71
C GLY A 159 -10.06 13.34 -2.89
N PRO A 160 -9.66 14.61 -2.77
CA PRO A 160 -8.87 15.29 -3.80
C PRO A 160 -7.61 14.47 -4.12
N LYS A 161 -7.21 14.44 -5.40
CA LYS A 161 -6.11 13.62 -5.94
C LYS A 161 -6.37 12.10 -5.99
N ASN A 162 -7.62 11.66 -5.79
CA ASN A 162 -8.00 10.24 -5.75
C ASN A 162 -7.29 9.47 -4.61
N GLU A 163 -7.07 10.13 -3.47
CA GLU A 163 -6.52 9.54 -2.26
C GLU A 163 -7.31 9.98 -1.03
N GLN A 164 -7.36 9.11 -0.01
CA GLN A 164 -8.03 9.42 1.26
C GLN A 164 -7.41 8.62 2.40
N VAL A 165 -7.36 9.24 3.59
CA VAL A 165 -6.98 8.58 4.84
C VAL A 165 -8.23 8.39 5.68
N PHE A 166 -8.46 7.15 6.10
CA PHE A 166 -9.48 6.75 7.06
C PHE A 166 -8.81 6.47 8.39
N GLU A 167 -9.36 6.99 9.47
CA GLU A 167 -8.81 6.86 10.82
C GLU A 167 -9.83 6.21 11.75
N LEU A 168 -9.40 5.14 12.44
CA LEU A 168 -10.11 4.57 13.58
C LEU A 168 -9.42 5.09 14.84
N ASP A 169 -10.22 5.63 15.76
CA ASP A 169 -9.72 6.18 16.99
C ASP A 169 -9.49 5.10 18.06
N GLN A 170 -9.11 5.53 19.26
CA GLN A 170 -8.88 4.63 20.37
C GLN A 170 -10.17 3.92 20.84
N ALA A 171 -11.34 4.55 20.71
CA ALA A 171 -12.61 3.95 21.11
C ALA A 171 -12.96 2.81 20.14
N ASP A 172 -12.74 3.02 18.85
CA ASP A 172 -12.91 2.00 17.80
C ASP A 172 -11.97 0.79 18.04
N CYS A 173 -10.74 1.04 18.48
CA CYS A 173 -9.74 -0.02 18.75
C CYS A 173 -9.99 -0.81 20.04
N GLN A 174 -10.81 -0.32 20.97
CA GLN A 174 -11.00 -0.97 22.28
C GLN A 174 -11.86 -2.23 22.23
N ASN A 175 -12.75 -2.30 21.24
CA ASN A 175 -13.71 -3.40 21.08
C ASN A 175 -13.08 -4.68 20.53
N VAL A 176 -11.81 -4.63 20.12
CA VAL A 176 -11.09 -5.75 19.52
C VAL A 176 -9.79 -5.98 20.28
N GLN A 177 -9.65 -7.15 20.89
CA GLN A 177 -8.54 -7.48 21.80
C GLN A 177 -7.17 -7.24 21.17
N GLU A 178 -7.01 -7.59 19.89
CA GLU A 178 -5.78 -7.45 19.12
C GLU A 178 -5.40 -5.99 18.84
N LEU A 179 -6.38 -5.08 18.88
CA LEU A 179 -6.22 -3.66 18.58
C LEU A 179 -6.05 -2.78 19.83
N GLN A 180 -6.36 -3.28 21.03
CA GLN A 180 -6.37 -2.51 22.30
C GLN A 180 -5.04 -1.83 22.66
N ARG A 181 -3.92 -2.31 22.10
CA ARG A 181 -2.58 -1.73 22.28
C ARG A 181 -2.33 -0.47 21.43
N PHE A 182 -3.18 -0.21 20.46
CA PHE A 182 -3.08 0.94 19.56
C PHE A 182 -3.99 2.08 20.02
N GLY A 183 -3.50 3.31 19.83
CA GLY A 183 -4.25 4.53 20.08
C GLY A 183 -5.05 4.98 18.86
N ALA A 184 -4.60 4.62 17.66
CA ALA A 184 -5.31 4.85 16.41
C ALA A 184 -4.83 3.88 15.33
N LEU A 185 -5.71 3.60 14.35
CA LEU A 185 -5.38 2.94 13.10
C LEU A 185 -5.64 3.89 11.93
N ARG A 186 -4.76 3.86 10.93
CA ARG A 186 -4.87 4.66 9.71
C ARG A 186 -4.83 3.76 8.50
N CYS A 187 -5.82 3.91 7.63
CA CYS A 187 -5.88 3.34 6.30
C CYS A 187 -5.74 4.46 5.28
N TRP A 188 -4.59 4.54 4.61
CA TRP A 188 -4.47 5.36 3.41
C TRP A 188 -4.88 4.52 2.20
N CYS A 189 -5.76 5.06 1.36
CA CYS A 189 -6.27 4.44 0.15
C CYS A 189 -6.08 5.40 -1.02
N ALA A 190 -5.56 4.91 -2.14
CA ALA A 190 -5.41 5.68 -3.36
C ALA A 190 -5.81 4.87 -4.59
N LYS A 191 -6.42 5.55 -5.57
CA LYS A 191 -6.74 4.95 -6.86
C LYS A 191 -5.46 4.53 -7.56
N CYS A 192 -5.41 3.28 -8.03
CA CYS A 192 -4.27 2.84 -8.80
C CYS A 192 -4.30 3.51 -10.18
N VAL A 193 -3.29 4.33 -10.49
CA VAL A 193 -3.06 4.84 -11.84
C VAL A 193 -2.43 3.68 -12.62
N MET A 194 -3.23 2.98 -13.40
CA MET A 194 -2.68 2.10 -14.43
C MET A 194 -2.50 2.96 -15.67
N ASP A 195 -1.28 3.45 -15.89
CA ASP A 195 -0.86 3.96 -17.18
C ASP A 195 -0.83 2.76 -18.14
N LEU A 196 -1.97 2.50 -18.78
CA LEU A 196 -2.05 1.66 -19.96
C LEU A 196 -1.72 2.55 -21.15
N SER A 197 -0.42 2.74 -21.41
CA SER A 197 0.14 3.27 -22.66
C SER A 197 0.41 2.13 -23.63
#